data_AF-A0A8T3PQ59-F1
#
_entry.id   AF-A0A8T3PQ59-F1
#
_cell.length_a   1.000
_cell.length_b   1.000
_cell.length_c   1.000
_cell.angle_alpha   90.00
_cell.angle_beta   90.00
_cell.angle_gamma   90.00
#
_symmetry.space_group_name_H-M   'P 1'
#
loop_
_entity.id
_entity.type
_entity.pdbx_description
1 polymer ?
#
loop_
_entity_poly.entity_id
_entity_poly.type
_entity_poly.pdbx_seq_one_letter_code
_entity_poly.pdbx_strand_id
1 'polypeptide(L)'
;MPSERGAERERMSPSDTVLVFARAPKGPRMPLAVARCPAKDLPVTIVLDDSQAMAPEMRMSRFSEVLVGARVSRSGNPISQTGDLEGLADGIVALGKQPSVLVTIDRVVP
;
A
#
# COMPACT_ATOMS: atom_id res chain seq x y z
N MET A 1 -17.84 10.07 -19.85
CA MET A 1 -16.39 10.03 -19.61
C MET A 1 -16.03 8.59 -19.29
N PRO A 2 -15.25 7.87 -20.13
CA PRO A 2 -14.78 6.54 -19.79
C PRO A 2 -13.96 6.68 -18.50
N SER A 3 -14.34 5.92 -17.49
CA SER A 3 -13.75 5.97 -16.15
C SER A 3 -12.24 5.74 -16.22
N GLU A 4 -11.45 6.72 -15.77
CA GLU A 4 -9.98 6.68 -15.69
C GLU A 4 -9.49 5.38 -15.04
N ARG A 5 -10.26 4.86 -14.07
CA ARG A 5 -10.13 3.55 -13.41
C ARG A 5 -9.85 2.34 -14.30
N GLY A 6 -10.25 2.37 -15.58
CA GLY A 6 -9.97 1.29 -16.54
C GLY A 6 -8.55 1.35 -17.11
N ALA A 7 -8.01 2.56 -17.28
CA ALA A 7 -6.71 2.80 -17.91
C ALA A 7 -5.53 2.47 -16.98
N GLU A 8 -5.69 2.57 -15.65
CA GLU A 8 -4.62 2.16 -14.73
C GLU A 8 -4.38 0.64 -14.75
N ARG A 9 -5.42 -0.19 -14.96
CA ARG A 9 -5.26 -1.64 -15.10
C ARG A 9 -4.41 -2.02 -16.31
N GLU A 10 -4.52 -1.26 -17.41
CA GLU A 10 -3.70 -1.46 -18.61
C GLU A 10 -2.21 -1.11 -18.39
N ARG A 11 -1.89 -0.38 -17.32
CA ARG A 11 -0.53 0.00 -16.95
C ARG A 11 0.17 -1.00 -16.02
N MET A 12 -0.54 -2.06 -15.59
CA MET A 12 -0.02 -3.10 -14.69
C MET A 12 0.31 -4.37 -15.48
N SER A 13 1.53 -4.88 -15.31
CA SER A 13 1.88 -6.23 -15.76
C SER A 13 1.49 -7.26 -14.69
N PRO A 14 1.01 -8.46 -15.07
CA PRO A 14 0.80 -9.57 -14.12
C PRO A 14 2.04 -9.96 -13.30
N SER A 15 3.24 -9.64 -13.82
CA SER A 15 4.53 -9.88 -13.16
C SER A 15 4.92 -8.78 -12.18
N ASP A 16 4.21 -7.65 -12.16
CA ASP A 16 4.55 -6.55 -11.27
C ASP A 16 4.30 -6.93 -9.81
N THR A 17 5.05 -6.31 -8.91
CA THR A 17 4.87 -6.51 -7.48
C THR A 17 3.97 -5.44 -6.91
N VAL A 18 2.91 -5.87 -6.23
CA VAL A 18 2.06 -5.00 -5.41
C VAL A 18 2.62 -5.00 -3.98
N LEU A 19 2.91 -3.80 -3.50
CA LEU A 19 3.40 -3.53 -2.16
C LEU A 19 2.29 -2.87 -1.37
N VAL A 20 1.72 -3.60 -0.42
CA VAL A 20 0.70 -3.08 0.49
C VAL A 20 1.41 -2.64 1.77
N PHE A 21 1.19 -1.41 2.19
CA PHE A 21 1.94 -0.80 3.27
C PHE A 21 1.07 -0.03 4.25
N ALA A 22 1.54 0.02 5.50
CA ALA A 22 1.05 0.95 6.51
C ALA A 22 2.17 1.92 6.87
N ARG A 23 1.87 3.21 7.00
CA ARG A 23 2.84 4.23 7.46
C ARG A 23 2.21 5.15 8.49
N ALA A 24 3.04 5.82 9.28
CA ALA A 24 2.56 6.85 10.19
C ALA A 24 1.94 8.02 9.41
N PRO A 25 0.82 8.63 9.86
CA PRO A 25 0.23 9.80 9.22
C PRO A 25 1.14 11.04 9.27
N LYS A 26 1.99 11.09 10.30
CA LYS A 26 3.02 12.11 10.51
C LYS A 26 4.35 11.43 10.80
N GLY A 27 5.44 12.02 10.29
CA GLY A 27 6.79 11.48 10.47
C GLY A 27 7.42 11.00 9.14
N PRO A 28 8.48 10.17 9.20
CA PRO A 28 9.19 9.73 8.01
C PRO A 28 8.28 8.93 7.07
N ARG A 29 8.53 9.05 5.76
CA ARG A 29 7.73 8.36 4.71
C ARG A 29 7.92 6.83 4.69
N MET A 30 8.79 6.30 5.54
CA MET A 30 9.07 4.86 5.60
C MET A 30 7.84 4.10 6.14
N PRO A 31 7.48 2.96 5.54
CA PRO A 31 6.43 2.11 6.08
C PRO A 31 6.79 1.50 7.45
N LEU A 32 5.76 1.31 8.27
CA LEU A 32 5.77 0.54 9.52
C LEU A 32 5.55 -0.96 9.27
N ALA A 33 4.83 -1.29 8.21
CA ALA A 33 4.64 -2.65 7.74
C ALA A 33 4.54 -2.66 6.22
N VAL A 34 5.10 -3.70 5.59
CA VAL A 34 4.99 -3.93 4.14
C VAL A 34 4.72 -5.39 3.87
N ALA A 35 3.66 -5.67 3.13
CA ALA A 35 3.39 -6.95 2.50
C ALA A 35 3.62 -6.86 1.00
N ARG A 36 4.00 -7.98 0.38
CA ARG A 36 4.21 -8.09 -1.07
C ARG A 36 3.31 -9.18 -1.63
N CYS A 37 2.68 -8.92 -2.76
CA CYS A 37 1.99 -9.93 -3.57
C CYS A 37 2.16 -9.61 -5.06
N PRO A 38 2.07 -10.60 -5.96
CA PRO A 38 2.12 -10.32 -7.39
C PRO A 38 0.80 -9.70 -7.87
N ALA A 39 0.88 -8.81 -8.86
CA ALA A 39 -0.28 -8.07 -9.38
C ALA A 39 -1.37 -8.97 -9.96
N LYS A 40 -1.00 -10.17 -10.46
CA LYS A 40 -1.93 -11.17 -10.96
C LYS A 40 -2.89 -11.74 -9.89
N ASP A 41 -2.57 -11.59 -8.61
CA ASP A 41 -3.39 -12.10 -7.49
C ASP A 41 -4.48 -11.11 -7.08
N LEU A 42 -4.56 -9.93 -7.71
CA LEU A 42 -5.61 -8.95 -7.42
C LEU A 42 -6.97 -9.39 -8.00
N PRO A 43 -8.09 -9.14 -7.28
CA PRO A 43 -8.17 -8.52 -5.95
C PRO A 43 -7.76 -9.48 -4.83
N VAL A 44 -7.07 -8.96 -3.82
CA VAL A 44 -6.50 -9.74 -2.71
C VAL A 44 -6.85 -9.09 -1.36
N THR A 45 -6.96 -9.92 -0.32
CA THR A 45 -7.03 -9.48 1.07
C THR A 45 -5.70 -9.75 1.76
N ILE A 46 -5.12 -8.74 2.39
CA ILE A 46 -3.85 -8.82 3.12
C ILE A 46 -4.06 -8.36 4.55
N VAL A 47 -3.49 -9.12 5.49
CA VAL A 47 -3.37 -8.72 6.88
C VAL A 47 -2.02 -8.02 7.05
N LEU A 48 -2.06 -6.79 7.58
CA LEU A 48 -0.86 -6.08 8.00
C LEU A 48 -0.71 -6.20 9.51
N ASP A 49 0.48 -6.61 9.96
CA ASP A 49 0.82 -6.75 11.37
C ASP A 49 2.32 -6.48 11.64
N ASP A 50 2.71 -6.56 12.91
CA ASP A 50 4.08 -6.28 13.36
C ASP A 50 5.14 -7.26 12.81
N SER A 51 4.77 -8.44 12.30
CA SER A 51 5.70 -9.38 11.69
C SER A 51 6.29 -8.86 10.38
N GLN A 52 5.62 -7.88 9.77
CA GLN A 52 6.01 -7.23 8.53
C GLN A 52 6.77 -5.92 8.76
N ALA A 53 7.10 -5.60 10.01
CA ALA A 53 7.90 -4.44 10.34
C ALA A 53 9.35 -4.62 9.85
N MET A 54 9.90 -3.58 9.22
CA MET A 54 11.29 -3.61 8.73
C MET A 54 12.31 -3.55 9.88
N ALA A 55 11.93 -3.02 11.03
CA ALA A 55 12.75 -2.96 12.24
C ALA A 55 11.88 -3.00 13.51
N PRO A 56 12.39 -3.53 14.65
CA PRO A 56 11.61 -3.68 15.88
C PRO A 56 11.01 -2.37 16.42
N GLU A 57 11.71 -1.27 16.21
CA GLU A 57 11.29 0.07 16.63
C GLU A 57 10.21 0.68 15.73
N MET A 58 10.05 0.18 14.50
CA MET A 58 9.09 0.64 13.48
C MET A 58 7.89 -0.29 13.35
N ARG A 59 7.36 -0.79 14.46
CA ARG A 59 6.17 -1.66 14.51
C ARG A 59 4.87 -0.86 14.45
N MET A 60 3.85 -1.40 13.78
CA MET A 60 2.52 -0.78 13.69
C MET A 60 1.89 -0.60 15.07
N SER A 61 2.05 -1.59 15.97
CA SER A 61 1.47 -1.56 17.32
C SER A 61 1.94 -0.40 18.20
N ARG A 62 3.04 0.29 17.83
CA ARG A 62 3.53 1.48 18.55
C ARG A 62 2.80 2.76 18.17
N PHE A 63 1.89 2.69 17.18
CA PHE A 63 1.13 3.83 16.68
C PHE A 63 -0.35 3.59 16.94
N SER A 64 -1.08 4.67 17.27
CA SER A 64 -2.53 4.62 17.41
C SER A 64 -3.26 4.65 16.06
N GLU A 65 -2.57 5.15 15.03
CA GLU A 65 -3.15 5.42 13.73
C GLU A 65 -2.14 5.26 12.60
N VAL A 66 -2.63 4.84 11.43
CA VAL A 66 -1.82 4.64 10.23
C VAL A 66 -2.55 5.10 8.98
N LEU A 67 -1.79 5.48 7.96
CA LEU A 67 -2.26 5.53 6.58
C LEU A 67 -1.95 4.20 5.92
N VAL A 68 -2.95 3.61 5.26
CA VAL A 68 -2.81 2.37 4.50
C VAL A 68 -2.80 2.69 3.01
N GLY A 69 -1.90 2.06 2.28
CA GLY A 69 -1.79 2.24 0.83
C GLY A 69 -1.28 1.00 0.14
N ALA A 70 -1.38 1.02 -1.19
CA ALA A 70 -0.86 -0.02 -2.05
C ALA A 70 -0.12 0.63 -3.22
N ARG A 71 1.00 0.05 -3.63
CA ARG A 71 1.80 0.49 -4.77
C ARG A 71 2.14 -0.66 -5.70
N VAL A 72 1.97 -0.46 -6.99
CA VAL A 72 2.51 -1.35 -8.02
C VAL A 72 3.91 -0.84 -8.36
N SER A 73 4.92 -1.66 -8.07
CA SER A 73 6.31 -1.37 -8.39
C SER A 73 6.83 -2.39 -9.37
N ARG A 74 7.36 -1.91 -10.50
CA ARG A 74 8.06 -2.75 -11.48
C ARG A 74 9.45 -3.18 -10.98
N SER A 75 10.04 -2.40 -10.06
CA SER A 75 11.34 -2.68 -9.45
C SER A 75 11.23 -3.52 -8.17
N GLY A 76 10.04 -3.63 -7.58
CA GLY A 76 9.81 -4.31 -6.29
C GLY A 76 10.22 -3.49 -5.06
N ASN A 77 10.61 -2.22 -5.25
CA ASN A 77 11.08 -1.36 -4.17
C ASN A 77 9.91 -0.76 -3.37
N PRO A 78 9.97 -0.77 -2.02
CA PRO A 78 8.93 -0.20 -1.15
C PRO A 78 8.89 1.33 -1.12
N ILE A 79 9.88 1.98 -1.72
CA ILE A 79 9.95 3.44 -1.87
C ILE A 79 9.30 3.83 -3.19
N SER A 80 8.46 4.87 -3.17
CA SER A 80 7.77 5.37 -4.36
C SER A 80 8.75 5.88 -5.41
N GLN A 81 8.54 5.49 -6.66
CA GLN A 81 9.27 6.01 -7.82
C GLN A 81 8.29 6.65 -8.80
N THR A 82 8.76 7.65 -9.55
CA THR A 82 8.00 8.27 -10.63
C THR A 82 7.55 7.19 -11.63
N GLY A 83 6.26 7.21 -11.97
CA GLY A 83 5.62 6.24 -12.87
C GLY A 83 5.10 4.97 -12.21
N ASP A 84 5.30 4.78 -10.89
CA ASP A 84 4.61 3.75 -10.13
C ASP A 84 3.10 4.05 -10.07
N LEU A 85 2.29 3.02 -9.89
CA LEU A 85 0.87 3.19 -9.59
C LEU A 85 0.67 3.09 -8.09
N GLU A 86 -0.10 4.00 -7.50
CA GLU A 86 -0.37 4.06 -6.07
C GLU A 86 -1.87 4.23 -5.80
N GLY A 87 -2.30 3.69 -4.66
CA GLY A 87 -3.61 3.88 -4.08
C GLY A 87 -3.48 4.10 -2.57
N LEU A 88 -4.36 4.91 -2.00
CA LEU A 88 -4.45 5.12 -0.55
C LEU A 88 -5.86 4.75 -0.08
N ALA A 89 -5.97 4.23 1.12
CA ALA A 89 -7.26 4.09 1.79
C ALA A 89 -7.86 5.47 2.06
N ASP A 90 -9.18 5.53 2.15
CA ASP A 90 -9.88 6.73 2.55
C ASP A 90 -9.60 7.06 4.02
N GLY A 91 -8.79 8.10 4.23
CA GLY A 91 -8.50 8.65 5.55
C GLY A 91 -7.48 7.85 6.38
N ILE A 92 -7.43 8.20 7.67
CA ILE A 92 -6.51 7.62 8.65
C ILE A 92 -7.21 6.48 9.39
N VAL A 93 -6.52 5.36 9.53
CA VAL A 93 -7.01 4.12 10.13
C VAL A 93 -6.56 4.02 11.59
N ALA A 94 -7.51 3.93 12.52
CA ALA A 94 -7.22 3.73 13.94
C ALA A 94 -6.93 2.25 14.27
N LEU A 95 -5.77 1.97 14.85
CA LEU A 95 -5.34 0.63 15.25
C LEU A 95 -5.94 0.30 16.63
N GLY A 96 -6.88 -0.65 16.67
CA GLY A 96 -7.55 -1.05 17.93
C GLY A 96 -8.81 -1.91 17.76
N LYS A 97 -9.42 -1.92 16.57
CA LYS A 97 -10.63 -2.73 16.28
C LYS A 97 -10.45 -3.73 15.12
N GLN A 98 -9.22 -4.06 14.74
CA GLN A 98 -8.92 -4.82 13.51
C GLN A 98 -9.67 -4.27 12.28
N PRO A 99 -9.46 -2.99 11.93
CA PRO A 99 -10.19 -2.38 10.84
C PRO A 99 -9.84 -3.04 9.50
N SER A 100 -10.84 -3.30 8.67
CA SER A 100 -10.67 -3.60 7.25
C SER A 100 -10.86 -2.33 6.44
N VAL A 101 -9.97 -2.11 5.46
CA VAL A 101 -10.03 -0.96 4.56
C VAL A 101 -9.88 -1.40 3.12
N LEU A 102 -10.60 -0.73 2.22
CA LEU A 102 -10.45 -0.90 0.78
C LEU A 102 -9.39 0.08 0.28
N VAL A 103 -8.48 -0.41 -0.55
CA VAL A 103 -7.52 0.42 -1.28
C VAL A 103 -7.72 0.18 -2.77
N THR A 104 -7.97 1.25 -3.50
CA THR A 104 -8.02 1.24 -4.97
C THR A 104 -6.75 1.89 -5.49
N ILE A 105 -6.05 1.21 -6.39
CA ILE A 105 -4.86 1.74 -7.05
C ILE A 105 -5.34 2.47 -8.31
N ASP A 106 -5.32 3.80 -8.28
CA ASP A 106 -5.92 4.66 -9.31
C ASP A 106 -5.09 5.90 -9.66
N ARG A 107 -3.89 6.03 -9.09
CA ARG A 107 -3.03 7.20 -9.29
C ARG A 107 -1.65 6.81 -9.79
N VAL A 108 -1.13 7.58 -10.75
CA VAL A 108 0.30 7.53 -11.14
C VAL A 108 1.11 8.45 -10.21
N VAL A 109 2.21 7.93 -9.68
CA VAL A 109 3.20 8.72 -8.94
C VAL A 109 3.92 9.65 -9.92
N PRO A 110 3.89 10.98 -9.70
CA PRO A 110 4.48 11.95 -10.61
C PRO A 110 6.02 11.98 -10.58
#